data_AF-A0A5N6Q798-F1
#
_entry.id   AF-A0A5N6Q798-F1
#
_cell.length_a   1.000
_cell.length_b   1.000
_cell.length_c   1.000
_cell.angle_alpha   90.00
_cell.angle_beta   90.00
_cell.angle_gamma   90.00
#
_symmetry.space_group_name_H-M   'P 1'
#
loop_
_entity.id
_entity.type
_entity.pdbx_description
1 polymer ?
#
loop_
_entity_poly.entity_id
_entity_poly.type
_entity_poly.pdbx_seq_one_letter_code
_entity_poly.pdbx_strand_id
1 'polypeptide(L)'
;MTIDPSLVTEIGPDGLLRESPVIAHTERMIEAEQLQLRKYIDENYSKIRDVERELSNLTMEMKLTAGPKKAALEHMRKKIELSTERIRFAKLKEEEAKKAWEAASKAVKDEEALKQKLCEDLNNLVVQESSNSQFARLEELKRRLEALNPRRSSAFIGIAESPLTTSSDASVPNVVEPSTEASKSDVGSNNQKAGGDVEGRGKKKNSMQGRGKGIGAVPKNKGSSWTGSGFD
;
A
#
# COMPACT_ATOMS: atom_id res chain seq x y z
N MET A 1 -55.27 -50.98 -40.44
CA MET A 1 -55.29 -51.84 -39.24
C MET A 1 -55.13 -53.27 -39.72
N THR A 2 -53.93 -53.83 -39.56
CA THR A 2 -53.67 -55.26 -39.80
C THR A 2 -54.09 -56.03 -38.55
N ILE A 3 -55.13 -56.86 -38.67
CA ILE A 3 -55.53 -57.78 -37.60
C ILE A 3 -54.62 -59.01 -37.73
N ASP A 4 -53.81 -59.28 -36.71
CA ASP A 4 -52.93 -60.45 -36.74
C ASP A 4 -53.77 -61.74 -36.76
N PRO A 5 -53.47 -62.70 -37.66
CA PRO A 5 -54.26 -63.91 -37.81
C PRO A 5 -54.17 -64.87 -36.61
N SER A 6 -53.27 -64.61 -35.65
CA SER A 6 -53.18 -65.31 -34.36
C SER A 6 -54.28 -64.91 -33.37
N LEU A 7 -55.10 -63.90 -33.67
CA LEU A 7 -56.10 -63.37 -32.74
C LEU A 7 -57.48 -64.05 -32.79
N VAL A 8 -57.62 -65.13 -33.55
CA VAL A 8 -58.88 -65.88 -33.73
C VAL A 8 -59.16 -66.81 -32.54
N THR A 9 -60.37 -66.73 -31.97
CA THR A 9 -60.80 -67.58 -30.85
C THR A 9 -60.81 -69.07 -31.24
N GLU A 10 -60.04 -69.89 -30.52
CA GLU A 10 -59.94 -71.34 -30.73
C GLU A 10 -60.75 -72.09 -29.65
N ILE A 11 -61.65 -72.98 -30.06
CA ILE A 11 -62.45 -73.81 -29.12
C ILE A 11 -61.63 -75.04 -28.75
N GLY A 12 -61.52 -75.34 -27.45
CA GLY A 12 -60.77 -76.52 -26.97
C GLY A 12 -61.45 -77.85 -27.36
N PRO A 13 -60.70 -78.98 -27.35
CA PRO A 13 -61.25 -80.32 -27.62
C PRO A 13 -62.25 -80.79 -26.54
N ASP A 14 -62.34 -80.07 -25.43
CA ASP A 14 -63.29 -80.19 -24.32
C ASP A 14 -64.58 -79.36 -24.53
N GLY A 15 -64.67 -78.58 -25.61
CA GLY A 15 -65.82 -77.73 -25.93
C GLY A 15 -65.87 -76.41 -25.16
N LEU A 16 -64.83 -76.07 -24.38
CA LEU A 16 -64.76 -74.82 -23.65
C LEU A 16 -64.19 -73.69 -24.52
N LEU A 17 -64.73 -72.48 -24.32
CA LEU A 17 -64.19 -71.24 -24.89
C LEU A 17 -62.87 -70.93 -24.19
N ARG A 18 -61.76 -71.22 -24.88
CA ARG A 18 -60.44 -70.71 -24.51
C ARG A 18 -60.47 -69.18 -24.60
N GLU A 19 -59.79 -68.52 -23.67
CA GLU A 19 -59.79 -67.05 -23.59
C GLU A 19 -59.44 -66.43 -24.94
N SER A 20 -60.23 -65.42 -25.35
CA SER A 20 -60.02 -64.77 -26.64
C SER A 20 -58.58 -64.27 -26.72
N PRO A 21 -57.81 -64.60 -27.76
CA PRO A 21 -56.42 -64.19 -27.86
C PRO A 21 -56.22 -62.67 -27.80
N VAL A 22 -57.25 -61.89 -28.19
CA VAL A 22 -57.29 -60.42 -28.03
C VAL A 22 -57.26 -60.03 -26.55
N ILE A 23 -58.08 -60.68 -25.72
CA ILE A 23 -58.16 -60.43 -24.27
C ILE A 23 -56.80 -60.76 -23.63
N ALA A 24 -56.27 -61.97 -23.89
CA ALA A 24 -54.98 -62.40 -23.36
C ALA A 24 -53.79 -61.54 -23.85
N HIS A 25 -53.88 -60.93 -25.04
CA HIS A 25 -52.91 -59.95 -25.51
C HIS A 25 -53.04 -58.62 -24.75
N THR A 26 -54.26 -58.09 -24.60
CA THR A 26 -54.49 -56.82 -23.87
C THR A 26 -54.14 -56.94 -22.39
N GLU A 27 -54.43 -58.09 -21.76
CA GLU A 27 -54.10 -58.35 -20.36
C GLU A 27 -52.58 -58.37 -20.14
N ARG A 28 -51.83 -59.06 -21.02
CA ARG A 28 -50.35 -59.04 -21.00
C ARG A 28 -49.77 -57.63 -21.19
N MET A 29 -50.41 -56.78 -22.00
CA MET A 29 -50.03 -55.36 -22.11
C MET A 29 -50.26 -54.60 -20.81
N ILE A 30 -51.44 -54.76 -20.19
CA ILE A 30 -51.81 -54.10 -18.93
C ILE A 30 -50.88 -54.56 -17.79
N GLU A 31 -50.56 -55.85 -17.71
CA GLU A 31 -49.58 -56.38 -16.75
C GLU A 31 -48.19 -55.78 -16.93
N ALA A 32 -47.72 -55.65 -18.17
CA ALA A 32 -46.42 -55.04 -18.47
C ALA A 32 -46.37 -53.56 -18.09
N GLU A 33 -47.42 -52.79 -18.39
CA GLU A 33 -47.55 -51.39 -17.99
C GLU A 33 -47.63 -51.25 -16.46
N GLN A 34 -48.41 -52.09 -15.77
CA GLN A 34 -48.48 -52.10 -14.30
C GLN A 34 -47.13 -52.44 -13.66
N LEU A 35 -46.38 -53.39 -14.23
CA LEU A 35 -45.03 -53.74 -13.76
C LEU A 35 -44.06 -52.55 -13.94
N GLN A 36 -44.13 -51.84 -15.07
CA GLN A 36 -43.33 -50.65 -15.33
C GLN A 36 -43.70 -49.50 -14.39
N LEU A 37 -44.99 -49.26 -14.15
CA LEU A 37 -45.50 -48.27 -13.20
C LEU A 37 -44.99 -48.56 -11.78
N ARG A 38 -45.06 -49.82 -11.32
CA ARG A 38 -44.53 -50.22 -10.00
C ARG A 38 -43.04 -49.93 -9.88
N LYS A 39 -42.23 -50.36 -10.86
CA LYS A 39 -40.78 -50.05 -10.88
C LYS A 39 -40.50 -48.55 -10.84
N TYR A 40 -41.21 -47.76 -11.64
CA TYR A 40 -41.05 -46.30 -11.66
C TYR A 40 -41.44 -45.65 -10.32
N ILE A 41 -42.50 -46.14 -9.67
CA ILE A 41 -42.93 -45.69 -8.34
C ILE A 41 -41.86 -46.04 -7.29
N ASP A 42 -41.37 -47.29 -7.26
CA ASP A 42 -40.34 -47.75 -6.33
C ASP A 42 -39.03 -46.98 -6.49
N GLU A 43 -38.60 -46.73 -7.73
CA GLU A 43 -37.44 -45.89 -8.03
C GLU A 43 -37.61 -44.46 -7.52
N ASN A 44 -38.78 -43.84 -7.71
CA ASN A 44 -39.03 -42.49 -7.23
C ASN A 44 -39.07 -42.44 -5.69
N TYR A 45 -39.67 -43.43 -5.02
CA TYR A 45 -39.60 -43.54 -3.57
C TYR A 45 -38.18 -43.82 -3.06
N SER A 46 -37.31 -44.47 -3.84
CA SER A 46 -35.87 -44.54 -3.50
C SER A 46 -35.23 -43.17 -3.60
N LYS A 47 -35.36 -42.49 -4.75
CA LYS A 47 -34.78 -41.16 -5.03
C LYS A 47 -35.21 -40.12 -3.97
N ILE A 48 -36.48 -40.12 -3.57
CA ILE A 48 -37.01 -39.24 -2.51
C ILE A 48 -36.29 -39.53 -1.18
N ARG A 49 -36.19 -40.79 -0.75
CA ARG A 49 -35.49 -41.18 0.49
C ARG A 49 -33.99 -40.88 0.44
N ASP A 50 -33.37 -40.90 -0.73
CA ASP A 50 -31.97 -40.54 -0.91
C ASP A 50 -31.77 -39.03 -0.67
N VAL A 51 -32.59 -38.19 -1.30
CA VAL A 51 -32.60 -36.73 -1.10
C VAL A 51 -32.96 -36.34 0.33
N GLU A 52 -33.92 -37.00 0.98
CA GLU A 52 -34.27 -36.77 2.38
C GLU A 52 -33.10 -37.06 3.33
N ARG A 53 -32.32 -38.13 3.06
CA ARG A 53 -31.10 -38.44 3.82
C ARG A 53 -30.01 -37.39 3.60
N GLU A 54 -29.81 -36.92 2.37
CA GLU A 54 -28.85 -35.85 2.07
C GLU A 54 -29.22 -34.52 2.74
N LEU A 55 -30.50 -34.12 2.69
CA LEU A 55 -30.99 -32.91 3.36
C LEU A 55 -30.86 -32.99 4.89
N SER A 56 -31.10 -34.17 5.48
CA SER A 56 -30.90 -34.43 6.90
C SER A 56 -29.42 -34.30 7.29
N ASN A 57 -28.53 -34.94 6.53
CA ASN A 57 -27.07 -34.86 6.73
C ASN A 57 -26.56 -33.41 6.62
N LEU A 58 -26.96 -32.69 5.57
CA LEU A 58 -26.57 -31.30 5.35
C LEU A 58 -27.07 -30.39 6.49
N THR A 59 -28.31 -30.60 6.95
CA THR A 59 -28.88 -29.87 8.09
C THR A 59 -28.11 -30.14 9.39
N MET A 60 -27.66 -31.38 9.61
CA MET A 60 -26.82 -31.74 10.76
C MET A 60 -25.43 -31.07 10.66
N GLU A 61 -24.78 -31.13 9.50
CA GLU A 61 -23.48 -30.50 9.26
C GLU A 61 -23.54 -28.98 9.48
N MET A 62 -24.57 -28.31 8.96
CA MET A 62 -24.80 -26.89 9.20
C MET A 62 -24.95 -26.56 10.69
N LYS A 63 -25.65 -27.40 11.47
CA LYS A 63 -25.80 -27.21 12.93
C LYS A 63 -24.47 -27.40 13.67
N LEU A 64 -23.70 -28.44 13.34
CA LEU A 64 -22.40 -28.74 13.96
C LEU A 64 -21.36 -27.66 13.65
N THR A 65 -21.35 -27.14 12.42
CA THR A 65 -20.37 -26.13 11.97
C THR A 65 -20.75 -24.68 12.30
N ALA A 66 -22.02 -24.39 12.59
CA ALA A 66 -22.50 -23.03 12.89
C ALA A 66 -21.76 -22.37 14.06
N GLY A 67 -21.50 -23.11 15.14
CA GLY A 67 -20.78 -22.60 16.32
C GLY A 67 -19.34 -22.18 16.00
N PRO A 68 -18.46 -23.10 15.55
CA PRO A 68 -17.09 -22.79 15.17
C PRO A 68 -16.99 -21.70 14.09
N LYS A 69 -17.85 -21.72 13.08
CA LYS A 69 -17.88 -20.71 12.00
C LYS A 69 -18.26 -19.32 12.54
N LYS A 70 -19.25 -19.23 13.43
CA LYS A 70 -19.64 -17.97 14.09
C LYS A 70 -18.52 -17.44 14.98
N ALA A 71 -17.90 -18.30 15.79
CA ALA A 71 -16.80 -17.91 16.68
C ALA A 71 -15.58 -17.38 15.89
N ALA A 72 -15.22 -18.01 14.77
CA ALA A 72 -14.16 -17.54 13.90
C ALA A 72 -14.46 -16.16 13.28
N LEU A 73 -15.69 -15.95 12.80
CA LEU A 73 -16.14 -14.66 12.25
C LEU A 73 -16.16 -13.55 13.32
N GLU A 74 -16.61 -13.86 14.54
CA GLU A 74 -16.62 -12.91 15.65
C GLU A 74 -15.19 -12.53 16.10
N HIS A 75 -14.27 -13.50 16.16
CA HIS A 75 -12.85 -13.24 16.41
C HIS A 75 -12.22 -12.36 15.31
N MET A 76 -12.57 -12.57 14.04
CA MET A 76 -12.14 -11.70 12.94
C MET A 76 -12.68 -10.27 13.09
N ARG A 77 -13.97 -10.09 13.44
CA ARG A 77 -14.54 -8.75 13.73
C ARG A 77 -13.78 -8.05 14.85
N LYS A 78 -13.60 -8.70 16.00
CA LYS A 78 -12.85 -8.13 17.14
C LYS A 78 -11.41 -7.75 16.78
N LYS A 79 -10.74 -8.53 15.93
CA LYS A 79 -9.41 -8.19 15.41
C LYS A 79 -9.43 -6.97 14.48
N ILE A 80 -10.45 -6.81 13.65
CA ILE A 80 -10.63 -5.64 12.76
C ILE A 80 -10.93 -4.38 13.58
N GLU A 81 -11.84 -4.45 14.54
CA GLU A 81 -12.17 -3.37 15.48
C GLU A 81 -10.89 -2.88 16.20
N LEU A 82 -10.18 -3.79 16.86
CA LEU A 82 -8.95 -3.47 17.60
C LEU A 82 -7.85 -2.91 16.66
N SER A 83 -7.74 -3.42 15.43
CA SER A 83 -6.83 -2.84 14.42
C SER A 83 -7.25 -1.43 14.00
N THR A 84 -8.54 -1.14 13.93
CA THR A 84 -9.10 0.18 13.57
C THR A 84 -8.81 1.21 14.67
N GLU A 85 -8.98 0.84 15.94
CA GLU A 85 -8.61 1.68 17.09
C GLU A 85 -7.10 1.98 17.12
N ARG A 86 -6.24 0.99 16.81
CA ARG A 86 -4.79 1.22 16.66
C ARG A 86 -4.47 2.21 15.54
N ILE A 87 -5.14 2.10 14.38
CA ILE A 87 -4.97 3.02 13.26
C ILE A 87 -5.41 4.44 13.65
N ARG A 88 -6.53 4.61 14.36
CA ARG A 88 -6.98 5.91 14.88
C ARG A 88 -5.94 6.55 15.80
N PHE A 89 -5.41 5.78 16.76
CA PHE A 89 -4.38 6.26 17.68
C PHE A 89 -3.06 6.61 16.97
N ALA A 90 -2.66 5.81 15.98
CA ALA A 90 -1.48 6.11 15.15
C ALA A 90 -1.67 7.42 14.35
N LYS A 91 -2.84 7.62 13.74
CA LYS A 91 -3.17 8.86 13.01
C LYS A 91 -3.20 10.09 13.89
N LEU A 92 -3.71 9.99 15.13
CA LEU A 92 -3.65 11.11 16.07
C LEU A 92 -2.20 11.56 16.32
N LYS A 93 -1.30 10.60 16.55
CA LYS A 93 0.14 10.85 16.73
C LYS A 93 0.82 11.36 15.46
N GLU A 94 0.40 10.90 14.29
CA GLU A 94 0.88 11.38 12.99
C GLU A 94 0.56 12.88 12.81
N GLU A 95 -0.69 13.30 13.09
CA GLU A 95 -1.09 14.72 13.03
C GLU A 95 -0.39 15.58 14.10
N GLU A 96 -0.20 15.06 15.32
CA GLU A 96 0.59 15.75 16.36
C GLU A 96 2.06 15.97 15.93
N ALA A 97 2.70 14.93 15.40
CA ALA A 97 4.07 15.00 14.91
C ALA A 97 4.21 15.92 13.70
N LYS A 98 3.24 15.89 12.77
CA LYS A 98 3.17 16.78 11.61
C LYS A 98 3.03 18.24 12.03
N LYS A 99 2.13 18.56 12.96
CA LYS A 99 1.97 19.91 13.52
C LYS A 99 3.25 20.43 14.18
N ALA A 100 3.97 19.56 14.92
CA ALA A 100 5.26 19.91 15.51
C ALA A 100 6.34 20.16 14.44
N TRP A 101 6.37 19.35 13.37
CA TRP A 101 7.28 19.53 12.24
C TRP A 101 6.99 20.81 11.45
N GLU A 102 5.72 21.14 11.20
CA GLU A 102 5.32 22.39 10.55
C GLU A 102 5.76 23.62 11.36
N ALA A 103 5.58 23.59 12.69
CA ALA A 103 6.04 24.66 13.58
C ALA A 103 7.57 24.81 13.58
N ALA A 104 8.32 23.69 13.62
CA ALA A 104 9.78 23.70 13.53
C ALA A 104 10.28 24.20 12.16
N SER A 105 9.65 23.76 11.06
CA SER A 105 9.96 24.22 9.71
C SER A 105 9.71 25.71 9.53
N LYS A 106 8.65 26.25 10.15
CA LYS A 106 8.41 27.69 10.18
C LYS A 106 9.51 28.43 10.93
N ALA A 107 9.87 27.99 12.14
CA ALA A 107 10.92 28.65 12.93
C ALA A 107 12.26 28.72 12.18
N VAL A 108 12.65 27.65 11.47
CA VAL A 108 13.85 27.67 10.61
C VAL A 108 13.75 28.74 9.52
N LYS A 109 12.61 28.86 8.82
CA LYS A 109 12.40 29.88 7.77
C LYS A 109 12.42 31.30 8.32
N ASP A 110 11.84 31.51 9.51
CA ASP A 110 11.82 32.81 10.17
C ASP A 110 13.26 33.25 10.56
N GLU A 111 14.10 32.32 11.06
CA GLU A 111 15.54 32.55 11.32
C GLU A 111 16.37 32.74 10.04
N GLU A 112 16.10 31.98 8.97
CA GLU A 112 16.75 32.15 7.66
C GLU A 112 16.43 33.53 7.05
N ALA A 113 15.18 33.99 7.15
CA ALA A 113 14.76 35.32 6.71
C ALA A 113 15.41 36.44 7.57
N LEU A 114 15.49 36.26 8.89
CA LEU A 114 16.19 37.18 9.77
C LEU A 114 17.68 37.29 9.43
N LYS A 115 18.34 36.14 9.21
CA LYS A 115 19.74 36.10 8.75
C LYS A 115 19.92 36.81 7.41
N GLN A 116 19.05 36.55 6.44
CA GLN A 116 19.11 37.20 5.13
C GLN A 116 19.01 38.73 5.26
N LYS A 117 18.07 39.22 6.06
CA LYS A 117 17.94 40.65 6.36
C LYS A 117 19.22 41.22 7.00
N LEU A 118 19.82 40.53 7.96
CA LEU A 118 21.08 40.98 8.58
C LEU A 118 22.26 41.03 7.59
N CYS A 119 22.31 40.12 6.62
CA CYS A 119 23.27 40.18 5.52
C CYS A 119 23.04 41.40 4.60
N GLU A 120 21.78 41.73 4.31
CA GLU A 120 21.39 42.90 3.52
C GLU A 120 21.70 44.21 4.27
N ASP A 121 21.33 44.32 5.54
CA ASP A 121 21.62 45.47 6.41
C ASP A 121 23.14 45.71 6.52
N LEU A 122 23.94 44.64 6.70
CA LEU A 122 25.41 44.73 6.71
C LEU A 122 25.98 45.19 5.37
N ASN A 123 25.46 44.67 4.26
CA ASN A 123 25.87 45.07 2.92
C ASN A 123 25.56 46.55 2.65
N ASN A 124 24.39 47.03 3.08
CA ASN A 124 24.01 48.44 2.95
C ASN A 124 24.95 49.35 3.75
N LEU A 125 25.21 49.04 5.02
CA LEU A 125 26.09 49.83 5.88
C LEU A 125 27.56 49.86 5.38
N VAL A 126 28.09 48.70 4.99
CA VAL A 126 29.51 48.58 4.59
C VAL A 126 29.71 49.04 3.16
N VAL A 127 28.92 48.53 2.21
CA VAL A 127 29.17 48.75 0.78
C VAL A 127 28.54 50.04 0.29
N GLN A 128 27.35 50.42 0.73
CA GLN A 128 26.75 51.68 0.29
C GLN A 128 27.17 52.84 1.20
N GLU A 129 26.83 52.83 2.50
CA GLU A 129 27.00 54.01 3.35
C GLU A 129 28.48 54.35 3.60
N SER A 130 29.29 53.37 4.03
CA SER A 130 30.70 53.62 4.32
C SER A 130 31.51 53.95 3.07
N SER A 131 31.32 53.21 1.96
CA SER A 131 32.07 53.49 0.73
C SER A 131 31.67 54.82 0.10
N ASN A 132 30.37 55.16 0.02
CA ASN A 132 29.92 56.45 -0.51
C ASN A 132 30.42 57.62 0.34
N SER A 133 30.46 57.45 1.68
CA SER A 133 31.06 58.46 2.57
C SER A 133 32.56 58.66 2.30
N GLN A 134 33.31 57.57 2.09
CA GLN A 134 34.73 57.63 1.73
C GLN A 134 34.95 58.26 0.34
N PHE A 135 34.14 57.89 -0.66
CA PHE A 135 34.18 58.48 -2.00
C PHE A 135 33.85 59.98 -1.98
N ALA A 136 32.79 60.40 -1.29
CA ALA A 136 32.43 61.82 -1.15
C ALA A 136 33.56 62.63 -0.50
N ARG A 137 34.25 62.06 0.51
CA ARG A 137 35.41 62.68 1.15
C ARG A 137 36.62 62.77 0.21
N LEU A 138 36.85 61.77 -0.64
CA LEU A 138 37.90 61.80 -1.67
C LEU A 138 37.60 62.84 -2.76
N GLU A 139 36.34 62.96 -3.20
CA GLU A 139 35.91 63.99 -4.14
C GLU A 139 36.06 65.40 -3.55
N GLU A 140 35.75 65.59 -2.27
CA GLU A 140 35.95 66.87 -1.60
C GLU A 140 37.45 67.22 -1.50
N LEU A 141 38.31 66.27 -1.12
CA LEU A 141 39.76 66.47 -1.08
C LEU A 141 40.33 66.79 -2.47
N LYS A 142 39.84 66.10 -3.52
CA LYS A 142 40.18 66.40 -4.91
C LYS A 142 39.78 67.84 -5.28
N ARG A 143 38.55 68.25 -5.00
CA ARG A 143 38.04 69.62 -5.24
C ARG A 143 38.86 70.68 -4.50
N ARG A 144 39.25 70.41 -3.24
CA ARG A 144 40.15 71.29 -2.46
C ARG A 144 41.55 71.36 -3.07
N LEU A 145 42.11 70.25 -3.55
CA LEU A 145 43.43 70.21 -4.19
C LEU A 145 43.45 70.89 -5.57
N GLU A 146 42.35 70.83 -6.32
CA GLU A 146 42.12 71.61 -7.54
C GLU A 146 42.04 73.12 -7.22
N ALA A 147 41.27 73.51 -6.20
CA ALA A 147 41.17 74.90 -5.74
C ALA A 147 42.49 75.48 -5.20
N LEU A 148 43.38 74.64 -4.64
CA LEU A 148 44.74 75.01 -4.23
C LEU A 148 45.74 75.04 -5.39
N ASN A 149 45.36 74.59 -6.59
CA ASN A 149 46.15 74.71 -7.83
C ASN A 149 45.46 75.58 -8.92
N PRO A 150 45.08 76.86 -8.67
CA PRO A 150 44.41 77.69 -9.69
C PRO A 150 45.21 77.87 -11.00
N ARG A 151 46.52 77.63 -10.97
CA ARG A 151 47.45 77.91 -12.09
C ARG A 151 47.65 76.75 -13.08
N ARG A 152 46.94 75.62 -12.96
CA ARG A 152 46.99 74.53 -13.99
C ARG A 152 45.86 74.56 -15.01
N SER A 153 44.85 75.41 -14.84
CA SER A 153 43.73 75.54 -15.81
C SER A 153 44.02 76.46 -17.00
N SER A 154 45.24 77.00 -17.11
CA SER A 154 45.59 78.00 -18.15
C SER A 154 47.04 77.87 -18.67
N ALA A 155 47.46 76.67 -19.07
CA ALA A 155 48.73 76.48 -19.77
C ALA A 155 48.79 75.15 -20.58
N PHE A 156 48.10 75.09 -21.71
CA PHE A 156 48.57 74.30 -22.86
C PHE A 156 48.13 74.95 -24.18
N ILE A 157 48.89 75.97 -24.59
CA ILE A 157 48.80 76.53 -25.95
C ILE A 157 49.35 75.47 -26.89
N GLY A 158 48.62 75.20 -27.97
CA GLY A 158 48.87 74.03 -28.82
C GLY A 158 50.10 74.15 -29.71
N ILE A 159 50.52 73.00 -30.22
CA ILE A 159 51.28 72.88 -31.47
C ILE A 159 50.50 71.87 -32.32
N ALA A 160 50.12 72.31 -33.52
CA ALA A 160 49.57 71.44 -34.55
C ALA A 160 50.67 71.07 -35.56
N GLU A 161 50.37 70.05 -36.35
CA GLU A 161 51.04 69.62 -37.57
C GLU A 161 52.21 68.60 -37.46
N SER A 162 51.95 67.50 -38.18
CA SER A 162 52.74 66.30 -38.49
C SER A 162 53.98 66.62 -39.37
N PRO A 163 54.94 65.70 -39.68
CA PRO A 163 54.61 64.35 -40.18
C PRO A 163 55.62 63.16 -39.98
N LEU A 164 55.06 61.95 -40.13
CA LEU A 164 55.60 60.73 -40.78
C LEU A 164 56.86 59.95 -40.26
N THR A 165 56.67 58.62 -40.18
CA THR A 165 57.54 57.47 -40.58
C THR A 165 57.90 56.40 -39.53
N THR A 166 57.66 55.12 -39.89
CA THR A 166 58.41 53.87 -39.59
C THR A 166 58.88 53.56 -38.15
N SER A 167 58.72 52.37 -37.54
CA SER A 167 58.30 51.01 -37.96
C SER A 167 58.06 50.17 -36.67
N SER A 168 57.76 48.85 -36.59
CA SER A 168 57.35 47.74 -37.49
C SER A 168 57.03 46.49 -36.64
N ASP A 169 56.09 45.64 -37.09
CA ASP A 169 55.95 44.19 -36.75
C ASP A 169 55.60 43.79 -35.28
N ALA A 170 54.86 42.71 -34.97
CA ALA A 170 54.25 41.63 -35.79
C ALA A 170 53.06 40.91 -35.06
N SER A 171 52.25 40.14 -35.81
CA SER A 171 51.51 38.89 -35.43
C SER A 171 50.53 38.87 -34.22
N VAL A 172 49.17 38.81 -34.32
CA VAL A 172 48.23 37.87 -35.02
C VAL A 172 48.25 36.43 -34.40
N PRO A 173 47.12 35.66 -34.20
CA PRO A 173 45.77 35.97 -33.64
C PRO A 173 45.16 34.78 -32.81
N ASN A 174 43.86 34.86 -32.44
CA ASN A 174 42.78 33.81 -32.41
C ASN A 174 41.70 34.23 -31.38
N VAL A 175 40.38 34.26 -31.61
CA VAL A 175 39.43 33.51 -32.48
C VAL A 175 39.32 32.02 -32.16
N VAL A 176 38.18 31.62 -31.56
CA VAL A 176 37.34 30.46 -31.93
C VAL A 176 36.04 30.49 -31.11
N GLU A 177 34.92 30.46 -31.83
CA GLU A 177 33.57 29.98 -31.46
C GLU A 177 33.33 28.68 -32.28
N PRO A 178 32.22 27.91 -32.17
CA PRO A 178 31.26 27.67 -31.07
C PRO A 178 30.88 26.15 -30.95
N SER A 179 29.74 25.85 -30.28
CA SER A 179 28.77 24.76 -30.59
C SER A 179 28.94 23.30 -30.12
N THR A 180 27.80 22.75 -29.68
CA THR A 180 27.34 21.33 -29.74
C THR A 180 28.11 20.27 -28.93
N GLU A 181 27.54 19.14 -28.47
CA GLU A 181 26.28 18.46 -28.82
C GLU A 181 25.69 17.63 -27.65
N ALA A 182 24.55 16.97 -27.88
CA ALA A 182 23.83 16.16 -26.89
C ALA A 182 24.44 14.77 -26.63
N SER A 183 24.08 14.13 -25.51
CA SER A 183 23.93 12.67 -25.44
C SER A 183 22.97 12.21 -24.35
N LYS A 184 22.15 11.22 -24.69
CA LYS A 184 21.24 10.49 -23.80
C LYS A 184 22.01 9.38 -23.06
N SER A 185 21.53 8.99 -21.89
CA SER A 185 21.61 7.59 -21.44
C SER A 185 20.38 7.21 -20.64
N ASP A 186 19.45 6.53 -21.30
CA ASP A 186 18.33 5.81 -20.71
C ASP A 186 18.79 4.37 -20.39
N VAL A 187 18.63 3.93 -19.13
CA VAL A 187 18.74 2.51 -18.75
C VAL A 187 17.76 2.21 -17.61
N GLY A 188 16.68 1.52 -17.92
CA GLY A 188 15.88 0.79 -16.95
C GLY A 188 16.28 -0.70 -16.87
N SER A 189 16.40 -1.24 -15.66
CA SER A 189 16.13 -2.66 -15.30
C SER A 189 16.16 -2.78 -13.77
N ASN A 190 15.13 -3.26 -13.06
CA ASN A 190 14.30 -4.48 -13.14
C ASN A 190 14.84 -5.63 -12.26
N ASN A 191 13.97 -6.17 -11.39
CA ASN A 191 14.16 -7.30 -10.45
C ASN A 191 15.25 -7.12 -9.35
N GLN A 192 15.06 -7.57 -8.10
CA GLN A 192 14.65 -8.92 -7.71
C GLN A 192 13.84 -9.00 -6.39
N LYS A 193 13.12 -10.13 -6.23
CA LYS A 193 12.49 -10.57 -4.99
C LYS A 193 13.46 -11.42 -4.16
N ALA A 194 13.37 -11.31 -2.83
CA ALA A 194 13.62 -12.40 -1.88
C ALA A 194 12.76 -12.12 -0.63
N GLY A 195 12.03 -13.05 0.00
CA GLY A 195 12.05 -14.51 -0.14
C GLY A 195 12.82 -15.12 1.02
N GLY A 196 12.13 -15.47 2.10
CA GLY A 196 12.78 -15.90 3.35
C GLY A 196 11.81 -16.36 4.45
N ASP A 197 11.05 -17.43 4.18
CA ASP A 197 10.42 -18.21 5.25
C ASP A 197 11.49 -18.97 6.05
N VAL A 198 11.47 -18.85 7.38
CA VAL A 198 12.05 -19.86 8.29
C VAL A 198 11.13 -20.04 9.49
N GLU A 199 10.33 -21.11 9.45
CA GLU A 199 9.64 -21.65 10.61
C GLU A 199 10.64 -22.48 11.45
N GLY A 200 10.78 -22.19 12.75
CA GLY A 200 11.82 -22.78 13.60
C GLY A 200 11.42 -22.93 15.06
N ARG A 201 10.75 -24.05 15.39
CA ARG A 201 10.43 -24.48 16.77
C ARG A 201 11.69 -24.60 17.65
N GLY A 202 11.63 -24.17 18.92
CA GLY A 202 12.64 -24.60 19.91
C GLY A 202 12.59 -23.92 21.28
N LYS A 203 11.96 -24.57 22.27
CA LYS A 203 12.03 -24.17 23.69
C LYS A 203 13.46 -24.38 24.23
N LYS A 204 14.02 -23.41 24.98
CA LYS A 204 14.81 -23.73 26.20
C LYS A 204 14.93 -22.54 27.16
N LYS A 205 14.71 -22.85 28.43
CA LYS A 205 14.79 -21.99 29.62
C LYS A 205 16.20 -22.12 30.22
N ASN A 206 16.86 -21.00 30.52
CA ASN A 206 17.92 -20.84 31.53
C ASN A 206 17.84 -19.36 31.98
N SER A 207 17.61 -18.97 33.24
CA SER A 207 18.12 -19.44 34.54
C SER A 207 19.57 -19.02 34.82
N MET A 208 19.78 -17.75 35.19
CA MET A 208 20.73 -17.37 36.25
C MET A 208 20.24 -16.12 36.99
N GLN A 209 20.17 -16.22 38.32
CA GLN A 209 20.09 -15.09 39.25
C GLN A 209 21.49 -14.81 39.81
N GLY A 210 21.82 -13.57 40.17
CA GLY A 210 23.00 -13.32 41.02
C GLY A 210 23.44 -11.86 41.18
N ARG A 211 23.34 -11.35 42.42
CA ARG A 211 23.93 -10.08 42.96
C ARG A 211 23.41 -8.76 42.34
N GLY A 212 22.77 -7.83 43.05
CA GLY A 212 22.29 -7.78 44.44
C GLY A 212 22.98 -6.72 45.33
N LYS A 213 22.22 -5.74 45.85
CA LYS A 213 22.44 -4.94 47.09
C LYS A 213 21.28 -3.93 47.33
N GLY A 214 20.88 -3.72 48.59
CA GLY A 214 19.82 -2.80 49.03
C GLY A 214 18.45 -3.49 49.24
N ILE A 215 18.21 -4.27 50.30
CA ILE A 215 17.98 -3.89 51.71
C ILE A 215 16.75 -3.00 51.90
N GLY A 216 15.63 -3.59 52.37
CA GLY A 216 14.45 -2.86 52.84
C GLY A 216 13.19 -3.72 53.02
N ALA A 217 12.74 -3.88 54.28
CA ALA A 217 11.47 -4.47 54.74
C ALA A 217 11.22 -5.99 54.61
N VAL A 218 10.94 -6.61 55.77
CA VAL A 218 10.51 -8.01 55.99
C VAL A 218 8.97 -8.07 56.07
N PRO A 219 8.30 -9.16 55.63
CA PRO A 219 6.84 -9.17 55.41
C PRO A 219 6.02 -9.54 56.66
N LYS A 220 4.69 -9.35 56.57
CA LYS A 220 3.71 -9.99 57.46
C LYS A 220 2.65 -10.75 56.66
N ASN A 221 2.56 -12.05 56.91
CA ASN A 221 1.60 -12.98 56.29
C ASN A 221 0.16 -12.70 56.74
N LYS A 222 -0.83 -12.84 55.85
CA LYS A 222 -2.17 -13.31 56.25
C LYS A 222 -3.03 -13.87 55.10
N GLY A 223 -2.99 -15.20 54.92
CA GLY A 223 -4.02 -16.02 54.23
C GLY A 223 -4.26 -15.75 52.73
N SER A 224 -5.00 -16.60 52.02
CA SER A 224 -5.29 -18.02 52.25
C SER A 224 -5.58 -18.68 50.89
N SER A 225 -5.27 -19.97 50.74
CA SER A 225 -5.55 -20.72 49.52
C SER A 225 -7.06 -20.88 49.30
N TRP A 226 -7.53 -20.70 48.06
CA TRP A 226 -8.75 -21.35 47.59
C TRP A 226 -8.69 -21.67 46.09
N THR A 227 -8.14 -22.84 45.76
CA THR A 227 -8.38 -23.50 44.48
C THR A 227 -9.75 -24.18 44.52
N GLY A 228 -10.76 -23.58 43.88
CA GLY A 228 -12.09 -24.17 43.73
C GLY A 228 -12.16 -25.04 42.46
N SER A 229 -12.11 -26.36 42.64
CA SER A 229 -12.36 -27.35 41.60
C SER A 229 -13.72 -28.01 41.83
N GLY A 230 -14.45 -28.32 40.76
CA GLY A 230 -15.64 -29.17 40.80
C GLY A 230 -16.90 -28.52 40.24
N PHE A 231 -17.35 -29.00 39.09
CA PHE A 231 -18.71 -29.50 38.91
C PHE A 231 -18.68 -30.66 37.91
N ASP A 232 -19.31 -31.75 38.33
CA ASP A 232 -19.78 -32.88 37.54
C ASP A 232 -21.29 -32.64 37.31
#